data_AF-A0A090KTC0-F1
#
_entry.id   AF-A0A090KTC0-F1
#
_cell.length_a   1.000
_cell.length_b   1.000
_cell.length_c   1.000
_cell.angle_alpha   90.00
_cell.angle_beta   90.00
_cell.angle_gamma   90.00
#
_symmetry.space_group_name_H-M   'P 1'
#
loop_
_entity.id
_entity.type
_entity.pdbx_description
1 polymer ?
#
loop_
_entity_poly.entity_id
_entity_poly.type
_entity_poly.pdbx_seq_one_letter_code
_entity_poly.pdbx_strand_id
1 'polypeptide(L)'
;MIQGSELCMEEDKLNIKNCKHNNHDRNIFNKNNIIKIQNNIYPTINTNIQFLLQSVSNELANIDEEFYDISSTKFINENDKKIIYVTFATTSTKMFLKNWLCNIYGLENGLTNATIFRKVLLISLDSDLCQEVINEYKLSCLYIPAGKESNKEIKTNDILRKWNIFVVDILKTILDQDINIFYFDTKNIWLKDPKMLLKNTTLIDDADIVLSNKDIIDHPYHFSSNPLLIYATKASKRFLAKLNFNLKILKNEELSTNIYIELINELCEIMYYGTVCREFSRNDICDMNYCNSSKSNNNKMNQTIIFNDFNILLNNSQKYTIMKRRNLWFLKPDYLNENITQCSLTKVKKVIE
;
A
#
# COMPACT_ATOMS: atom_id res chain seq x y z
N MET A 1 10.12 -33.85 23.64
CA MET A 1 9.39 -35.01 24.19
C MET A 1 8.12 -34.50 24.85
N ILE A 2 6.95 -34.90 24.31
CA ILE A 2 5.66 -35.21 24.99
C ILE A 2 4.92 -34.01 25.64
N GLN A 3 3.89 -33.46 24.96
CA GLN A 3 2.40 -33.62 25.14
C GLN A 3 1.80 -32.51 26.03
N GLY A 4 0.55 -32.04 25.84
CA GLY A 4 -0.55 -32.62 25.08
C GLY A 4 -1.68 -31.66 24.72
N SER A 5 -2.57 -32.21 23.91
CA SER A 5 -3.87 -31.73 23.45
C SER A 5 -4.95 -31.80 24.53
N GLU A 6 -5.99 -30.97 24.44
CA GLU A 6 -7.32 -31.34 24.94
C GLU A 6 -8.45 -30.67 24.13
N LEU A 7 -9.36 -31.51 23.63
CA LEU A 7 -10.62 -31.25 22.94
C LEU A 7 -11.76 -31.12 23.97
N CYS A 8 -12.86 -30.43 23.64
CA CYS A 8 -14.17 -30.68 24.25
C CYS A 8 -15.29 -30.54 23.21
N MET A 9 -16.19 -31.55 23.21
CA MET A 9 -17.39 -31.72 22.38
C MET A 9 -18.65 -31.13 23.05
N GLU A 10 -19.69 -30.88 22.25
CA GLU A 10 -21.07 -30.59 22.66
C GLU A 10 -21.87 -31.88 22.99
N GLU A 11 -22.68 -31.88 24.06
CA GLU A 11 -24.16 -31.85 24.03
C GLU A 11 -24.80 -32.10 25.42
N ASP A 12 -25.98 -31.49 25.59
CA ASP A 12 -27.10 -31.76 26.52
C ASP A 12 -27.20 -31.21 27.98
N LYS A 13 -28.16 -30.26 28.10
CA LYS A 13 -29.13 -29.96 29.18
C LYS A 13 -28.67 -29.43 30.57
N LEU A 14 -28.93 -28.11 30.73
CA LEU A 14 -29.43 -27.39 31.92
C LEU A 14 -28.63 -27.46 33.23
N ASN A 15 -27.68 -26.52 33.42
CA ASN A 15 -27.82 -25.44 34.40
C ASN A 15 -26.68 -24.41 34.28
N ILE A 16 -27.04 -23.14 34.15
CA ILE A 16 -26.12 -22.01 34.01
C ILE A 16 -25.39 -21.79 35.34
N LYS A 17 -24.07 -22.05 35.34
CA LYS A 17 -23.04 -21.25 36.04
C LYS A 17 -21.64 -21.80 35.73
N ASN A 18 -20.77 -20.91 35.24
CA ASN A 18 -19.34 -21.09 34.98
C ASN A 18 -18.92 -21.68 33.63
N CYS A 19 -19.32 -21.05 32.52
CA CYS A 19 -18.39 -20.90 31.39
C CYS A 19 -17.66 -19.56 31.57
N LYS A 20 -16.37 -19.61 31.92
CA LYS A 20 -15.50 -18.43 31.84
C LYS A 20 -15.43 -18.02 30.38
N HIS A 21 -16.05 -16.90 30.03
CA HIS A 21 -15.71 -16.19 28.80
C HIS A 21 -14.20 -15.96 28.79
N ASN A 22 -13.50 -16.54 27.83
CA ASN A 22 -12.10 -16.24 27.57
C ASN A 22 -12.00 -14.76 27.17
N ASN A 23 -11.74 -13.91 28.16
CA ASN A 23 -11.29 -12.54 27.99
C ASN A 23 -9.85 -12.51 27.43
N HIS A 24 -9.64 -13.08 26.24
CA HIS A 24 -8.34 -13.03 25.58
C HIS A 24 -8.11 -11.77 24.72
N ASP A 25 -9.12 -10.90 24.55
CA ASP A 25 -9.03 -9.69 23.70
C ASP A 25 -8.81 -8.37 24.45
N ARG A 26 -8.29 -8.37 25.68
CA ARG A 26 -8.01 -7.10 26.40
C ARG A 26 -6.64 -6.98 27.08
N ASN A 27 -5.71 -7.92 26.88
CA ASN A 27 -4.46 -7.97 27.65
C ASN A 27 -3.14 -8.02 26.85
N ILE A 28 -3.10 -7.62 25.57
CA ILE A 28 -1.80 -7.44 24.86
C ILE A 28 -1.13 -6.09 25.17
N PHE A 29 -1.80 -5.15 25.85
CA PHE A 29 -1.18 -3.90 26.26
C PHE A 29 -1.46 -3.58 27.73
N ASN A 30 -0.82 -4.33 28.63
CA ASN A 30 -0.70 -3.92 30.02
C ASN A 30 0.79 -3.72 30.39
N LYS A 31 1.14 -2.43 30.47
CA LYS A 31 2.23 -1.74 31.18
C LYS A 31 3.50 -2.52 31.59
N ASN A 32 4.63 -1.92 31.20
CA ASN A 32 6.00 -2.05 31.74
C ASN A 32 7.03 -2.86 30.96
N ASN A 33 6.95 -2.90 29.63
CA ASN A 33 8.15 -3.00 28.80
C ASN A 33 8.25 -1.73 27.94
N ILE A 34 8.99 -0.73 28.44
CA ILE A 34 9.41 0.40 27.60
C ILE A 34 10.37 -0.19 26.56
N ILE A 35 9.85 -0.54 25.39
CA ILE A 35 10.68 -0.70 24.20
C ILE A 35 11.26 0.70 23.97
N LYS A 36 12.51 0.91 24.40
CA LYS A 36 13.26 2.09 24.01
C LYS A 36 13.34 2.04 22.49
N ILE A 37 12.54 2.88 21.84
CA ILE A 37 12.71 3.19 20.43
C ILE A 37 14.12 3.79 20.36
N GLN A 38 15.09 3.00 19.87
CA GLN A 38 16.41 3.52 19.53
C GLN A 38 16.20 4.77 18.66
N ASN A 39 17.08 5.77 18.76
CA ASN A 39 16.97 7.14 18.19
C ASN A 39 16.71 7.27 16.66
N ASN A 40 16.25 6.22 15.98
CA ASN A 40 15.78 6.24 14.62
C ASN A 40 14.37 6.81 14.55
N ILE A 41 14.17 7.74 13.62
CA ILE A 41 12.86 8.36 13.36
C ILE A 41 11.84 7.29 12.98
N TYR A 42 12.22 6.24 12.25
CA TYR A 42 11.32 5.12 11.92
C TYR A 42 11.76 3.84 12.65
N PRO A 43 10.80 2.99 13.05
CA PRO A 43 11.10 1.75 13.76
C PRO A 43 11.82 0.76 12.85
N THR A 44 12.73 -0.01 13.42
CA THR A 44 13.34 -1.16 12.75
C THR A 44 12.40 -2.37 12.81
N ILE A 45 12.41 -3.20 11.77
CA ILE A 45 11.60 -4.42 11.73
C ILE A 45 12.23 -5.47 12.64
N ASN A 46 11.69 -5.58 13.86
CA ASN A 46 12.06 -6.62 14.81
C ASN A 46 11.19 -7.87 14.60
N THR A 47 11.47 -8.93 15.36
CA THR A 47 10.76 -10.22 15.28
C THR A 47 9.25 -10.09 15.51
N ASN A 48 8.80 -9.15 16.35
CA ASN A 48 7.38 -8.94 16.63
C ASN A 48 6.67 -8.30 15.45
N ILE A 49 7.25 -7.24 14.87
CA ILE A 49 6.70 -6.58 13.67
C ILE A 49 6.72 -7.56 12.49
N GLN A 50 7.80 -8.32 12.35
CA GLN A 50 7.91 -9.37 11.33
C GLN A 50 6.81 -10.41 11.47
N PHE A 51 6.57 -10.94 12.67
CA PHE A 51 5.50 -11.91 12.92
C PHE A 51 4.11 -11.34 12.59
N LEU A 52 3.82 -10.10 12.99
CA LEU A 52 2.54 -9.46 12.70
C LEU A 52 2.35 -9.24 11.19
N LEU A 53 3.37 -8.76 10.49
CA LEU A 53 3.36 -8.64 9.03
C LEU A 53 3.14 -10.00 8.37
N GLN A 54 3.75 -11.05 8.90
CA GLN A 54 3.57 -12.41 8.41
C GLN A 54 2.15 -12.92 8.58
N SER A 55 1.57 -12.73 9.75
CA SER A 55 0.19 -13.15 10.03
C SER A 55 -0.79 -12.44 9.09
N VAL A 56 -0.75 -11.10 9.05
CA VAL A 56 -1.74 -10.30 8.31
C VAL A 56 -1.59 -10.45 6.80
N SER A 57 -0.36 -10.54 6.28
CA SER A 57 -0.14 -10.68 4.84
C SER A 57 -0.63 -12.05 4.32
N ASN A 58 -0.38 -13.12 5.07
CA ASN A 58 -0.86 -14.46 4.71
C ASN A 58 -2.39 -14.54 4.74
N GLU A 59 -3.03 -13.95 5.74
CA GLU A 59 -4.49 -13.86 5.81
C GLU A 59 -5.05 -13.18 4.55
N LEU A 60 -4.52 -12.00 4.21
CA LEU A 60 -4.95 -11.24 3.02
C LEU A 60 -4.72 -11.98 1.70
N ALA A 61 -3.61 -12.69 1.58
CA ALA A 61 -3.24 -13.44 0.38
C ALA A 61 -4.21 -14.60 0.10
N ASN A 62 -4.88 -15.13 1.12
CA ASN A 62 -5.76 -16.30 1.03
C ASN A 62 -7.25 -15.94 0.82
N ILE A 63 -7.62 -14.65 0.82
CA ILE A 63 -9.03 -14.21 0.70
C ILE A 63 -9.71 -14.66 -0.60
N ASP A 64 -8.96 -14.86 -1.69
CA ASP A 64 -9.54 -15.36 -2.96
C ASP A 64 -10.04 -16.80 -2.88
N GLU A 65 -9.53 -17.60 -1.93
CA GLU A 65 -9.91 -19.01 -1.78
C GLU A 65 -11.31 -19.18 -1.15
N GLU A 66 -11.88 -18.13 -0.55
CA GLU A 66 -13.19 -18.19 0.13
C GLU A 66 -14.40 -17.93 -0.79
N PHE A 67 -14.21 -17.42 -2.01
CA PHE A 67 -15.29 -17.02 -2.94
C PHE A 67 -15.53 -17.98 -4.12
N TYR A 68 -15.04 -19.22 -4.03
CA TYR A 68 -15.34 -20.24 -5.03
C TYR A 68 -16.80 -20.68 -4.94
N ASP A 69 -17.62 -19.99 -5.73
CA ASP A 69 -18.97 -20.42 -6.06
C ASP A 69 -18.90 -21.70 -6.92
N ILE A 70 -19.63 -22.73 -6.52
CA ILE A 70 -19.59 -24.13 -6.97
C ILE A 70 -19.97 -24.32 -8.47
N SER A 71 -20.16 -23.24 -9.23
CA SER A 71 -20.82 -23.29 -10.55
C SER A 71 -19.97 -22.88 -11.75
N SER A 72 -18.68 -22.53 -11.60
CA SER A 72 -17.83 -22.23 -12.76
C SER A 72 -16.51 -23.01 -12.76
N THR A 73 -16.56 -24.22 -13.34
CA THR A 73 -15.37 -24.92 -13.84
C THR A 73 -14.81 -24.17 -15.05
N LYS A 74 -14.07 -23.09 -14.79
CA LYS A 74 -13.01 -22.62 -15.69
C LYS A 74 -11.72 -22.84 -14.95
N PHE A 75 -10.83 -23.63 -15.57
CA PHE A 75 -9.45 -23.83 -15.15
C PHE A 75 -8.83 -22.46 -14.81
N ILE A 76 -8.77 -22.16 -13.51
CA ILE A 76 -7.90 -21.13 -12.99
C ILE A 76 -6.53 -21.79 -12.98
N ASN A 77 -5.62 -21.27 -13.81
CA ASN A 77 -4.21 -21.58 -13.65
C ASN A 77 -3.89 -21.37 -12.16
N GLU A 78 -3.33 -22.38 -11.50
CA GLU A 78 -2.79 -22.33 -10.13
C GLU A 78 -1.74 -21.20 -9.93
N ASN A 79 -1.44 -20.45 -11.00
CA ASN A 79 -0.53 -19.31 -11.08
C ASN A 79 -1.21 -17.94 -11.03
N ASP A 80 -2.49 -17.80 -10.64
CA ASP A 80 -3.00 -16.49 -10.19
C ASP A 80 -2.28 -16.13 -8.88
N LYS A 81 -1.04 -15.66 -9.05
CA LYS A 81 -0.08 -15.24 -8.05
C LYS A 81 -0.81 -14.42 -7.00
N LYS A 82 -0.84 -14.89 -5.75
CA LYS A 82 -1.48 -14.18 -4.63
C LYS A 82 -0.86 -12.78 -4.53
N ILE A 83 -1.64 -11.76 -4.89
CA ILE A 83 -1.26 -10.34 -4.83
C ILE A 83 -2.05 -9.67 -3.72
N ILE A 84 -1.35 -8.97 -2.84
CA ILE A 84 -1.94 -8.03 -1.89
C ILE A 84 -1.59 -6.59 -2.27
N TYR A 85 -2.46 -5.65 -1.94
CA TYR A 85 -2.23 -4.22 -2.16
C TYR A 85 -1.67 -3.61 -0.88
N VAL A 86 -0.52 -2.95 -0.93
CA VAL A 86 0.15 -2.41 0.25
C VAL A 86 0.27 -0.90 0.13
N THR A 87 -0.17 -0.17 1.14
CA THR A 87 -0.03 1.29 1.24
C THR A 87 0.33 1.70 2.66
N PHE A 88 0.90 2.89 2.79
CA PHE A 88 1.31 3.45 4.07
C PHE A 88 0.59 4.77 4.35
N ALA A 89 0.29 5.01 5.62
CA ALA A 89 -0.23 6.30 6.07
C ALA A 89 0.33 6.73 7.42
N THR A 90 0.56 8.03 7.55
CA THR A 90 0.92 8.70 8.80
C THR A 90 -0.14 9.74 9.13
N THR A 91 -0.06 10.34 10.33
CA THR A 91 -0.90 11.49 10.69
C THR A 91 -0.85 12.58 9.61
N SER A 92 0.35 12.87 9.07
CA SER A 92 0.52 13.91 8.04
C SER A 92 -0.16 13.58 6.71
N THR A 93 -0.30 12.31 6.33
CA THR A 93 -0.92 11.87 5.07
C THR A 93 -2.38 11.43 5.24
N LYS A 94 -2.96 11.56 6.44
CA LYS A 94 -4.35 11.20 6.77
C LYS A 94 -5.36 11.71 5.75
N MET A 95 -5.23 12.96 5.29
CA MET A 95 -6.18 13.54 4.33
C MET A 95 -6.02 12.96 2.92
N PHE A 96 -4.81 12.55 2.50
CA PHE A 96 -4.66 11.80 1.24
C PHE A 96 -5.31 10.43 1.36
N LEU A 97 -5.11 9.73 2.48
CA LEU A 97 -5.76 8.45 2.73
C LEU A 97 -7.29 8.58 2.68
N LYS A 98 -7.88 9.55 3.39
CA LYS A 98 -9.32 9.81 3.32
C LYS A 98 -9.79 10.09 1.89
N ASN A 99 -9.02 10.87 1.13
CA ASN A 99 -9.35 11.19 -0.25
C ASN A 99 -9.33 9.94 -1.14
N TRP A 100 -8.33 9.07 -0.97
CA TRP A 100 -8.23 7.81 -1.68
C TRP A 100 -9.33 6.82 -1.26
N LEU A 101 -9.61 6.67 0.04
CA LEU A 101 -10.74 5.86 0.53
C LEU A 101 -12.07 6.32 -0.09
N CYS A 102 -12.25 7.63 -0.21
CA CYS A 102 -13.42 8.21 -0.89
C CYS A 102 -13.53 7.81 -2.36
N ASN A 103 -12.39 7.82 -3.06
CA ASN A 103 -12.29 7.40 -4.45
C ASN A 103 -12.62 5.91 -4.61
N ILE A 104 -12.04 5.04 -3.78
CA ILE A 104 -12.27 3.60 -3.85
C ILE A 104 -13.69 3.24 -3.43
N TYR A 105 -14.25 3.87 -2.41
CA TYR A 105 -15.63 3.64 -2.01
C TYR A 105 -16.62 3.96 -3.14
N GLY A 106 -16.36 5.03 -3.90
CA GLY A 106 -17.16 5.33 -5.10
C GLY A 106 -16.98 4.30 -6.22
N LEU A 107 -15.78 3.73 -6.38
CA LEU A 107 -15.49 2.66 -7.35
C LEU A 107 -16.17 1.35 -6.96
N GLU A 108 -16.06 0.90 -5.71
CA GLU A 108 -16.64 -0.36 -5.23
C GLU A 108 -18.17 -0.41 -5.29
N ASN A 109 -18.86 0.71 -5.06
CA ASN A 109 -20.31 0.76 -5.24
C ASN A 109 -20.75 0.45 -6.69
N GLY A 110 -19.83 0.49 -7.66
CA GLY A 110 -20.05 0.04 -9.03
C GLY A 110 -19.53 -1.37 -9.35
N LEU A 111 -18.83 -2.03 -8.42
CA LEU A 111 -18.27 -3.38 -8.59
C LEU A 111 -19.21 -4.42 -7.97
N THR A 112 -19.66 -5.39 -8.78
CA THR A 112 -20.76 -6.28 -8.37
C THR A 112 -20.36 -7.43 -7.46
N ASN A 113 -19.09 -7.87 -7.39
CA ASN A 113 -18.72 -9.10 -6.67
C ASN A 113 -17.30 -9.18 -6.08
N ALA A 114 -16.50 -8.10 -6.03
CA ALA A 114 -15.18 -8.13 -5.39
C ALA A 114 -14.83 -6.78 -4.76
N THR A 115 -14.60 -6.75 -3.45
CA THR A 115 -14.15 -5.55 -2.74
C THR A 115 -12.63 -5.52 -2.72
N ILE A 116 -12.04 -4.59 -3.47
CA ILE A 116 -10.59 -4.38 -3.49
C ILE A 116 -10.07 -4.09 -2.08
N PHE A 117 -10.87 -3.44 -1.22
CA PHE A 117 -10.51 -3.17 0.17
C PHE A 117 -10.10 -4.41 0.96
N ARG A 118 -10.70 -5.58 0.70
CA ARG A 118 -10.37 -6.80 1.45
C ARG A 118 -8.93 -7.25 1.26
N LYS A 119 -8.26 -6.84 0.18
CA LYS A 119 -6.86 -7.20 -0.09
C LYS A 119 -5.87 -6.08 0.17
N VAL A 120 -6.35 -4.95 0.65
CA VAL A 120 -5.50 -3.79 0.95
C VAL A 120 -5.02 -3.91 2.39
N LEU A 121 -3.70 -4.01 2.54
CA LEU A 121 -3.00 -3.81 3.80
C LEU A 121 -2.60 -2.33 3.93
N LEU A 122 -3.24 -1.63 4.87
CA LEU A 122 -2.78 -0.32 5.30
C LEU A 122 -1.77 -0.47 6.44
N ILE A 123 -0.57 0.06 6.27
CA ILE A 123 0.43 0.13 7.35
C ILE A 123 0.47 1.56 7.87
N SER A 124 0.17 1.73 9.15
CA SER A 124 0.11 3.06 9.76
C SER A 124 1.05 3.23 10.94
N LEU A 125 1.62 4.43 11.05
CA LEU A 125 2.38 4.86 12.23
C LEU A 125 1.50 5.63 13.24
N ASP A 126 0.20 5.75 12.95
CA ASP A 126 -0.80 6.45 13.75
C ASP A 126 -1.88 5.46 14.18
N SER A 127 -2.00 5.21 15.49
CA SER A 127 -2.96 4.25 16.04
C SER A 127 -4.39 4.67 15.81
N ASP A 128 -4.66 5.96 15.93
CA ASP A 128 -6.00 6.52 15.87
C ASP A 128 -6.50 6.47 14.43
N LEU A 129 -5.61 6.77 13.47
CA LEU A 129 -5.89 6.58 12.05
C LEU A 129 -6.21 5.12 11.71
N CYS A 130 -5.44 4.18 12.27
CA CYS A 130 -5.66 2.76 12.03
C CYS A 130 -7.00 2.27 12.58
N GLN A 131 -7.35 2.69 13.81
CA GLN A 131 -8.66 2.39 14.42
C GLN A 131 -9.82 3.00 13.65
N GLU A 132 -9.71 4.26 13.22
CA GLU A 132 -10.71 4.93 12.38
C GLU A 132 -10.97 4.12 11.10
N VAL A 133 -9.90 3.73 10.42
CA VAL A 133 -9.96 3.00 9.15
C VAL A 133 -10.58 1.60 9.31
N ILE A 134 -10.21 0.86 10.35
CA ILE A 134 -10.79 -0.45 10.67
C ILE A 134 -12.28 -0.31 11.00
N ASN A 135 -12.65 0.68 11.81
CA ASN A 135 -14.01 0.83 12.29
C ASN A 135 -14.97 1.29 11.18
N GLU A 136 -14.57 2.32 10.42
CA GLU A 136 -15.41 2.97 9.41
C GLU A 136 -15.38 2.24 8.05
N TYR A 137 -14.22 1.79 7.59
CA TYR A 137 -14.03 1.27 6.23
C TYR A 137 -13.82 -0.24 6.17
N LYS A 138 -13.69 -0.92 7.33
CA LYS A 138 -13.42 -2.37 7.41
C LYS A 138 -12.16 -2.81 6.64
N LEU A 139 -11.20 -1.91 6.51
CA LEU A 139 -9.92 -2.14 5.85
C LEU A 139 -8.93 -2.79 6.83
N SER A 140 -8.15 -3.77 6.39
CA SER A 140 -7.07 -4.34 7.20
C SER A 140 -5.98 -3.30 7.43
N CYS A 141 -5.72 -2.99 8.70
CA CYS A 141 -4.71 -2.01 9.07
C CYS A 141 -3.77 -2.57 10.14
N LEU A 142 -2.46 -2.45 9.89
CA LEU A 142 -1.40 -2.77 10.83
C LEU A 142 -0.80 -1.48 11.38
N TYR A 143 -0.98 -1.26 12.68
CA TYR A 143 -0.30 -0.18 13.39
C TYR A 143 1.11 -0.61 13.79
N ILE A 144 2.11 0.18 13.39
CA ILE A 144 3.50 0.02 13.81
C ILE A 144 3.86 1.21 14.70
N PRO A 145 4.10 1.00 16.02
CA PRO A 145 4.43 2.08 16.94
C PRO A 145 5.68 2.85 16.50
N ALA A 146 5.56 4.18 16.45
CA ALA A 146 6.65 5.08 16.09
C ALA A 146 6.58 6.39 16.90
N GLY A 147 7.67 7.17 16.86
CA GLY A 147 7.72 8.47 17.52
C GLY A 147 6.82 9.52 16.85
N LYS A 148 6.58 10.65 17.54
CA LYS A 148 5.79 11.76 16.97
C LYS A 148 6.40 12.34 15.69
N GLU A 149 7.74 12.38 15.59
CA GLU A 149 8.44 12.89 14.41
C GLU A 149 8.17 12.04 13.16
N SER A 150 7.99 10.72 13.31
CA SER A 150 7.71 9.78 12.23
C SER A 150 6.36 10.06 11.55
N ASN A 151 5.45 10.68 12.28
CA ASN A 151 4.10 11.02 11.82
C ASN A 151 4.00 12.40 11.17
N LYS A 152 5.07 13.20 11.22
CA LYS A 152 5.11 14.52 10.58
C LYS A 152 5.36 14.42 9.09
N GLU A 153 5.03 15.50 8.39
CA GLU A 153 5.33 15.62 6.96
C GLU A 153 6.84 15.52 6.73
N ILE A 154 7.24 14.70 5.76
CA ILE A 154 8.63 14.54 5.34
C ILE A 154 9.07 15.80 4.60
N LYS A 155 10.07 16.50 5.14
CA LYS A 155 10.56 17.80 4.62
C LYS A 155 12.03 17.82 4.22
N THR A 156 12.77 16.75 4.52
CA THR A 156 14.21 16.67 4.23
C THR A 156 14.55 15.36 3.54
N ASN A 157 15.62 15.37 2.74
CA ASN A 157 16.07 14.18 2.02
C ASN A 157 16.53 13.07 2.98
N ASP A 158 17.08 13.42 4.15
CA ASP A 158 17.44 12.43 5.17
C ASP A 158 16.22 11.70 5.76
N ILE A 159 15.14 12.43 6.08
CA ILE A 159 13.90 11.81 6.55
C ILE A 159 13.27 10.98 5.43
N LEU A 160 13.27 11.48 4.19
CA LEU A 160 12.78 10.74 3.03
C LEU A 160 13.55 9.43 2.82
N ARG A 161 14.88 9.47 2.91
CA ARG A 161 15.72 8.27 2.84
C ARG A 161 15.34 7.26 3.94
N LYS A 162 15.22 7.72 5.19
CA LYS A 162 14.84 6.85 6.32
C LYS A 162 13.45 6.25 6.14
N TRP A 163 12.51 7.02 5.56
CA TRP A 163 11.18 6.53 5.17
C TRP A 163 11.27 5.44 4.11
N ASN A 164 12.06 5.66 3.05
CA ASN A 164 12.24 4.68 1.97
C ASN A 164 12.90 3.38 2.48
N ILE A 165 13.88 3.47 3.38
CA ILE A 165 14.45 2.30 4.07
C ILE A 165 13.36 1.52 4.80
N PHE A 166 12.53 2.20 5.59
CA PHE A 166 11.43 1.58 6.32
C PHE A 166 10.43 0.89 5.40
N VAL A 167 10.00 1.57 4.33
CA VAL A 167 9.07 1.00 3.32
C VAL A 167 9.69 -0.23 2.67
N VAL A 168 10.96 -0.18 2.23
CA VAL A 168 11.62 -1.32 1.59
C VAL A 168 11.78 -2.50 2.56
N ASP A 169 12.14 -2.25 3.82
CA ASP A 169 12.24 -3.31 4.85
C ASP A 169 10.90 -4.03 5.06
N ILE A 170 9.79 -3.28 5.08
CA ILE A 170 8.42 -3.83 5.16
C ILE A 170 8.08 -4.66 3.91
N LEU A 171 8.24 -4.07 2.72
CA LEU A 171 7.91 -4.74 1.45
C LEU A 171 8.71 -6.03 1.30
N LYS A 172 10.00 -6.02 1.65
CA LYS A 172 10.85 -7.22 1.65
C LYS A 172 10.34 -8.27 2.64
N THR A 173 9.93 -7.87 3.84
CA THR A 173 9.40 -8.80 4.87
C THR A 173 8.13 -9.51 4.40
N ILE A 174 7.27 -8.82 3.66
CA ILE A 174 6.09 -9.40 3.02
C ILE A 174 6.52 -10.34 1.89
N LEU A 175 7.41 -9.88 1.01
CA LEU A 175 7.89 -10.63 -0.16
C LEU A 175 8.60 -11.93 0.24
N ASP A 176 9.30 -11.95 1.37
CA ASP A 176 9.99 -13.12 1.91
C ASP A 176 9.03 -14.28 2.21
N GLN A 177 7.73 -14.02 2.30
CA GLN A 177 6.66 -15.03 2.48
C GLN A 177 6.09 -15.56 1.14
N ASP A 178 6.75 -15.24 0.02
CA ASP A 178 6.31 -15.63 -1.32
C ASP A 178 4.97 -14.99 -1.76
N ILE A 179 4.64 -13.83 -1.17
CA ILE A 179 3.46 -13.01 -1.51
C ILE A 179 3.85 -11.89 -2.47
N ASN A 180 3.12 -11.75 -3.56
CA ASN A 180 3.34 -10.67 -4.53
C ASN A 180 2.68 -9.38 -4.03
N ILE A 181 3.29 -8.24 -4.33
CA ILE A 181 2.88 -6.96 -3.73
C ILE A 181 2.59 -5.95 -4.81
N PHE A 182 1.42 -5.32 -4.75
CA PHE A 182 1.17 -4.06 -5.44
C PHE A 182 1.27 -2.91 -4.44
N TYR A 183 2.42 -2.24 -4.43
CA TYR A 183 2.68 -1.07 -3.60
C TYR A 183 2.12 0.19 -4.25
N PHE A 184 1.41 1.01 -3.47
CA PHE A 184 0.93 2.31 -3.91
C PHE A 184 0.92 3.36 -2.80
N ASP A 185 1.06 4.65 -3.17
CA ASP A 185 0.84 5.76 -2.25
C ASP A 185 -0.65 6.16 -2.19
N THR A 186 -1.09 6.63 -1.03
CA THR A 186 -2.43 7.23 -0.80
C THR A 186 -2.72 8.50 -1.63
N LYS A 187 -1.74 9.04 -2.35
CA LYS A 187 -1.93 10.17 -3.29
C LYS A 187 -2.37 9.70 -4.69
N ASN A 188 -2.34 8.40 -4.96
CA ASN A 188 -2.79 7.84 -6.22
C ASN A 188 -4.33 7.88 -6.28
N ILE A 189 -4.87 7.87 -7.49
CA ILE A 189 -6.30 7.89 -7.76
C ILE A 189 -6.60 6.76 -8.72
N TRP A 190 -7.55 5.90 -8.35
CA TRP A 190 -7.96 4.76 -9.15
C TRP A 190 -9.26 5.13 -9.87
N LEU A 191 -9.23 5.07 -11.18
CA LEU A 191 -10.39 5.32 -12.02
C LEU A 191 -11.10 4.03 -12.40
N LYS A 192 -10.39 2.89 -12.32
CA LYS A 192 -10.90 1.55 -12.62
C LYS A 192 -10.35 0.56 -11.60
N ASP A 193 -10.94 -0.64 -11.56
CA ASP A 193 -10.42 -1.75 -10.75
C ASP A 193 -9.02 -2.18 -11.27
N PRO A 194 -7.95 -2.09 -10.45
CA PRO A 194 -6.61 -2.49 -10.84
C PRO A 194 -6.46 -4.01 -11.02
N LYS A 195 -7.43 -4.84 -10.62
CA LYS A 195 -7.35 -6.30 -10.81
C LYS A 195 -7.14 -6.68 -12.28
N MET A 196 -7.80 -5.99 -13.21
CA MET A 196 -7.61 -6.23 -14.66
C MET A 196 -6.21 -5.84 -15.12
N LEU A 197 -5.70 -4.71 -14.64
CA LEU A 197 -4.33 -4.28 -14.90
C LEU A 197 -3.32 -5.33 -14.43
N LEU A 198 -3.50 -5.83 -13.21
CA LEU A 198 -2.61 -6.83 -12.62
C LEU A 198 -2.65 -8.16 -13.38
N LYS A 199 -3.84 -8.61 -13.80
CA LYS A 199 -4.00 -9.81 -14.65
C LYS A 199 -3.29 -9.69 -15.99
N ASN A 200 -3.31 -8.51 -16.60
CA ASN A 200 -2.62 -8.29 -17.86
C ASN A 200 -1.10 -8.25 -17.67
N THR A 201 -0.61 -7.65 -16.57
CA THR A 201 0.82 -7.65 -16.25
C THR A 201 1.36 -9.00 -15.83
N THR A 202 0.52 -9.90 -15.32
CA THR A 202 0.91 -11.29 -15.01
C THR A 202 1.10 -12.15 -16.26
N LEU A 203 0.64 -11.72 -17.45
CA LEU A 203 0.94 -12.40 -18.72
C LEU A 203 2.38 -12.19 -19.19
N ILE A 204 3.08 -11.21 -18.60
CA ILE A 204 4.51 -10.99 -18.82
C ILE A 204 5.25 -11.87 -17.81
N ASP A 205 5.36 -13.16 -18.12
CA ASP A 205 5.87 -14.21 -17.23
C ASP A 205 7.33 -14.01 -16.78
N ASP A 206 8.06 -13.09 -17.41
CA ASP A 206 9.46 -12.83 -17.12
C ASP A 206 9.72 -11.68 -16.14
N ALA A 207 8.69 -10.90 -15.78
CA ALA A 207 8.87 -9.73 -14.94
C ALA A 207 9.10 -10.12 -13.48
N ASP A 208 10.11 -9.50 -12.86
CA ASP A 208 10.33 -9.53 -11.41
C ASP A 208 9.67 -8.32 -10.74
N ILE A 209 9.79 -7.16 -11.39
CA ILE A 209 9.34 -5.86 -10.90
C ILE A 209 8.68 -5.11 -12.06
N VAL A 210 7.49 -4.55 -11.85
CA VAL A 210 6.82 -3.67 -12.82
C VAL A 210 6.65 -2.29 -12.22
N LEU A 211 7.24 -1.30 -12.87
CA LEU A 211 7.31 0.08 -12.42
C LEU A 211 6.45 0.99 -13.28
N SER A 212 6.02 2.11 -12.71
CA SER A 212 5.37 3.17 -13.47
C SER A 212 6.42 4.02 -14.19
N ASN A 213 6.10 4.61 -15.34
CA ASN A 213 7.02 5.47 -16.10
C ASN A 213 6.75 6.96 -15.78
N LYS A 214 7.82 7.77 -15.69
CA LYS A 214 7.77 9.24 -15.71
C LYS A 214 8.01 9.73 -17.14
N ASP A 215 7.00 10.32 -17.75
CA ASP A 215 7.06 10.87 -19.12
C ASP A 215 7.94 12.14 -19.21
N ILE A 216 9.24 12.04 -18.94
CA ILE A 216 10.20 13.13 -19.12
C ILE A 216 11.28 12.65 -20.08
N ILE A 217 11.11 13.06 -21.34
CA ILE A 217 11.94 12.66 -22.51
C ILE A 217 13.44 12.98 -22.30
N ASP A 218 13.77 13.89 -21.38
CA ASP A 218 15.14 14.37 -21.13
C ASP A 218 15.69 14.01 -19.74
N HIS A 219 15.04 13.12 -18.97
CA HIS A 219 15.60 12.67 -17.68
C HIS A 219 16.23 11.28 -17.79
N PRO A 220 17.41 11.06 -17.16
CA PRO A 220 18.07 9.74 -17.14
C PRO A 220 17.28 8.70 -16.33
N TYR A 221 16.27 9.12 -15.58
CA TYR A 221 15.47 8.26 -14.69
C TYR A 221 14.05 8.15 -15.23
N HIS A 222 13.77 7.05 -15.95
CA HIS A 222 12.50 6.81 -16.65
C HIS A 222 11.43 6.20 -15.73
N PHE A 223 11.82 5.52 -14.64
CA PHE A 223 10.85 4.97 -13.69
C PHE A 223 10.36 5.97 -12.64
N SER A 224 9.14 5.76 -12.17
CA SER A 224 8.59 6.27 -10.92
C SER A 224 8.67 5.19 -9.83
N SER A 225 8.81 5.61 -8.59
CA SER A 225 8.84 4.71 -7.43
C SER A 225 7.47 4.19 -7.01
N ASN A 226 6.39 4.74 -7.57
CA ASN A 226 5.02 4.40 -7.21
C ASN A 226 4.04 4.73 -8.36
N PRO A 227 3.04 3.88 -8.62
CA PRO A 227 2.85 2.52 -8.06
C PRO A 227 3.87 1.52 -8.61
N LEU A 228 4.02 0.41 -7.88
CA LEU A 228 5.01 -0.64 -8.11
C LEU A 228 4.41 -2.02 -7.88
N LEU A 229 4.56 -2.93 -8.83
CA LEU A 229 4.25 -4.36 -8.65
C LEU A 229 5.54 -5.14 -8.47
N ILE A 230 5.61 -5.97 -7.45
CA ILE A 230 6.77 -6.77 -7.09
C ILE A 230 6.34 -8.23 -7.03
N TYR A 231 6.89 -9.05 -7.92
CA TYR A 231 6.69 -10.48 -7.86
C TYR A 231 7.64 -11.11 -6.84
N ALA A 232 7.16 -12.14 -6.14
CA ALA A 232 7.89 -12.82 -5.08
C ALA A 232 8.94 -13.80 -5.63
N THR A 233 9.87 -13.29 -6.43
CA THR A 233 10.98 -14.06 -6.99
C THR A 233 12.24 -13.90 -6.15
N LYS A 234 13.21 -14.79 -6.35
CA LYS A 234 14.53 -14.67 -5.73
C LYS A 234 15.26 -13.40 -6.18
N ALA A 235 15.04 -12.95 -7.41
CA ALA A 235 15.63 -11.74 -7.96
C ALA A 235 15.05 -10.49 -7.28
N SER A 236 13.73 -10.35 -7.19
CA SER A 236 13.07 -9.24 -6.48
C SER A 236 13.50 -9.12 -5.02
N LYS A 237 13.62 -10.25 -4.30
CA LYS A 237 14.11 -10.25 -2.90
C LYS A 237 15.54 -9.70 -2.78
N ARG A 238 16.42 -10.05 -3.73
CA ARG A 238 17.80 -9.54 -3.79
C ARG A 238 17.85 -8.07 -4.22
N PHE A 239 17.01 -7.68 -5.17
CA PHE A 239 16.86 -6.29 -5.61
C PHE A 239 16.51 -5.38 -4.44
N LEU A 240 15.46 -5.71 -3.67
CA LEU A 240 15.06 -4.92 -2.49
C LEU A 240 16.16 -4.90 -1.41
N ALA A 241 16.84 -6.02 -1.18
CA ALA A 241 17.95 -6.07 -0.24
C ALA A 241 19.10 -5.13 -0.64
N LYS A 242 19.44 -5.09 -1.94
CA LYS A 242 20.49 -4.20 -2.47
C LYS A 242 20.07 -2.74 -2.45
N LEU A 243 18.83 -2.43 -2.84
CA LEU A 243 18.27 -1.09 -2.77
C LEU A 243 18.34 -0.54 -1.34
N ASN A 244 17.92 -1.34 -0.36
CA ASN A 244 18.00 -0.99 1.05
C ASN A 244 19.44 -0.82 1.55
N PHE A 245 20.35 -1.72 1.16
CA PHE A 245 21.77 -1.60 1.49
C PHE A 245 22.35 -0.29 0.94
N ASN A 246 22.09 0.03 -0.33
CA ASN A 246 22.55 1.26 -0.96
C ASN A 246 22.00 2.50 -0.21
N LEU A 247 20.71 2.51 0.12
CA LEU A 247 20.12 3.61 0.92
C LEU A 247 20.81 3.78 2.28
N LYS A 248 21.17 2.68 2.96
CA LYS A 248 21.80 2.71 4.29
C LYS A 248 23.24 3.23 4.28
N ILE A 249 23.99 3.01 3.19
CA ILE A 249 25.41 3.42 3.10
C ILE A 249 25.60 4.86 2.59
N LEU A 250 24.57 5.48 2.00
CA LEU A 250 24.65 6.85 1.49
C LEU A 250 25.07 7.84 2.58
N LYS A 251 25.93 8.79 2.20
CA LYS A 251 26.30 9.93 3.05
C LYS A 251 25.28 11.06 2.89
N ASN A 252 25.23 11.95 3.88
CA ASN A 252 24.27 13.08 3.85
C ASN A 252 24.49 14.01 2.64
N GLU A 253 25.72 14.14 2.16
CA GLU A 253 26.10 14.96 1.01
C GLU A 253 25.59 14.40 -0.33
N GLU A 254 25.30 13.09 -0.39
CA GLU A 254 24.84 12.37 -1.59
C GLU A 254 23.30 12.36 -1.70
N LEU A 255 22.59 12.98 -0.74
CA LEU A 255 21.14 12.91 -0.66
C LEU A 255 20.46 13.88 -1.62
N SER A 256 19.97 13.35 -2.74
CA SER A 256 19.02 14.05 -3.62
C SER A 256 17.57 13.73 -3.25
N THR A 257 16.61 14.54 -3.74
CA THR A 257 15.17 14.26 -3.59
C THR A 257 14.75 13.02 -4.37
N ASN A 258 15.52 12.64 -5.39
CA ASN A 258 15.20 11.58 -6.33
C ASN A 258 15.98 10.29 -6.06
N ILE A 259 16.93 10.28 -5.12
CA ILE A 259 17.92 9.21 -4.90
C ILE A 259 17.33 7.80 -4.88
N TYR A 260 16.13 7.62 -4.32
CA TYR A 260 15.44 6.33 -4.32
C TYR A 260 15.12 5.83 -5.74
N ILE A 261 14.64 6.74 -6.60
CA ILE A 261 14.33 6.48 -8.00
C ILE A 261 15.63 6.27 -8.79
N GLU A 262 16.66 7.06 -8.50
CA GLU A 262 17.99 6.90 -9.14
C GLU A 262 18.53 5.49 -8.91
N LEU A 263 18.49 5.02 -7.66
CA LEU A 263 18.91 3.66 -7.30
C LEU A 263 18.05 2.57 -7.94
N ILE A 264 16.73 2.77 -8.05
CA ILE A 264 15.85 1.82 -8.76
C ILE A 264 16.23 1.73 -10.23
N ASN A 265 16.41 2.87 -10.91
CA ASN A 265 16.78 2.91 -12.32
C ASN A 265 18.14 2.25 -12.54
N GLU A 266 19.16 2.56 -11.72
CA GLU A 266 20.48 1.94 -11.80
C GLU A 266 20.39 0.42 -11.68
N LEU A 267 19.69 -0.08 -10.66
CA LEU A 267 19.57 -1.53 -10.42
C LEU A 267 18.80 -2.25 -11.54
N CYS A 268 17.80 -1.59 -12.14
CA CYS A 268 17.06 -2.12 -13.27
C CYS A 268 17.90 -2.10 -14.56
N GLU A 269 18.65 -1.04 -14.83
CA GLU A 269 19.50 -0.89 -16.01
C GLU A 269 20.60 -1.96 -16.04
N ILE A 270 21.25 -2.21 -14.90
CA ILE A 270 22.29 -3.26 -14.79
C ILE A 270 21.70 -4.67 -14.65
N MET A 271 20.37 -4.82 -14.66
CA MET A 271 19.66 -6.08 -14.40
C MET A 271 20.22 -6.80 -13.17
N TYR A 272 20.27 -6.12 -12.02
CA TYR A 272 20.98 -6.60 -10.83
C TYR A 272 20.57 -8.03 -10.46
N TYR A 273 21.51 -8.97 -10.44
CA TYR A 273 21.24 -10.41 -10.22
C TYR A 273 20.23 -11.05 -11.19
N GLY A 274 20.16 -10.54 -12.42
CA GLY A 274 19.21 -10.99 -13.43
C GLY A 274 17.78 -10.48 -13.20
N THR A 275 17.59 -9.46 -12.35
CA THR A 275 16.26 -8.86 -12.13
C THR A 275 15.74 -8.26 -13.43
N VAL A 276 14.53 -8.64 -13.83
CA VAL A 276 13.84 -8.11 -15.00
C VAL A 276 12.83 -7.05 -14.56
N CYS A 277 13.16 -5.78 -14.84
CA CYS A 277 12.24 -4.66 -14.64
C CYS A 277 11.41 -4.41 -15.91
N ARG A 278 10.10 -4.28 -15.74
CA ARG A 278 9.14 -3.94 -16.81
C ARG A 278 8.38 -2.66 -16.45
N GLU A 279 7.66 -2.12 -17.42
CA GLU A 279 6.85 -0.92 -17.26
C GLU A 279 5.36 -1.24 -17.35
N PHE A 280 4.56 -0.53 -16.56
CA PHE A 280 3.14 -0.42 -16.86
C PHE A 280 2.91 0.34 -18.17
N SER A 281 1.91 -0.07 -18.93
CA SER A 281 1.47 0.71 -20.10
C SER A 281 1.00 2.10 -19.66
N ARG A 282 1.37 3.12 -20.43
CA ARG A 282 0.95 4.52 -20.21
C ARG A 282 -0.57 4.71 -20.30
N ASN A 283 -1.24 3.82 -21.04
CA ASN A 283 -2.69 3.82 -21.14
C ASN A 283 -3.36 3.29 -19.86
N ASP A 284 -2.62 2.60 -19.00
CA ASP A 284 -3.11 2.01 -17.76
C ASP A 284 -2.70 2.81 -16.53
N ILE A 285 -1.43 3.20 -16.43
CA ILE A 285 -0.90 4.02 -15.34
C ILE A 285 -0.17 5.22 -15.92
N CYS A 286 -0.42 6.39 -15.34
CA CYS A 286 0.28 7.60 -15.74
C CYS A 286 0.40 8.63 -14.62
N ASP A 287 1.47 9.44 -14.68
CA ASP A 287 1.66 10.62 -13.84
C ASP A 287 0.69 11.73 -14.25
N MET A 288 -0.03 12.27 -13.27
CA MET A 288 -1.01 13.32 -13.48
C MET A 288 -0.54 14.54 -14.31
N ASN A 289 0.75 14.89 -14.28
CA ASN A 289 1.30 15.95 -15.11
C ASN A 289 1.23 15.63 -16.61
N TYR A 290 1.19 14.35 -16.97
CA TYR A 290 1.36 13.85 -18.33
C TYR A 290 0.15 13.07 -18.87
N CYS A 291 -0.86 12.75 -18.05
CA CYS A 291 -2.01 11.93 -18.47
C CYS A 291 -2.89 12.56 -19.54
N ASN A 292 -2.69 13.85 -19.82
CA ASN A 292 -3.37 14.61 -20.87
C ASN A 292 -2.41 15.14 -21.95
N SER A 293 -1.13 14.72 -21.97
CA SER A 293 -0.10 15.32 -22.84
C SER A 293 -0.18 14.91 -24.32
N SER A 294 -1.02 13.94 -24.68
CA SER A 294 -1.22 13.53 -26.09
C SER A 294 -2.64 13.83 -26.57
N LYS A 295 -2.82 14.95 -27.29
CA LYS A 295 -3.79 15.16 -28.39
C LYS A 295 -5.19 14.53 -28.27
N SER A 296 -5.73 14.37 -27.06
CA SER A 296 -7.08 13.86 -26.84
C SER A 296 -8.00 15.05 -26.63
N ASN A 297 -8.71 15.44 -27.69
CA ASN A 297 -9.78 16.45 -27.63
C ASN A 297 -10.97 16.02 -26.75
N ASN A 298 -10.91 14.85 -26.11
CA ASN A 298 -11.89 14.40 -25.14
C ASN A 298 -11.24 14.43 -23.74
N ASN A 299 -11.79 15.25 -22.85
CA ASN A 299 -11.39 15.43 -21.43
C ASN A 299 -11.54 14.17 -20.55
N LYS A 300 -11.58 12.96 -21.12
CA LYS A 300 -11.84 11.72 -20.39
C LYS A 300 -10.54 10.99 -20.11
N MET A 301 -10.19 10.90 -18.83
CA MET A 301 -9.07 10.08 -18.35
C MET A 301 -9.46 8.62 -18.52
N ASN A 302 -8.69 7.87 -19.32
CA ASN A 302 -8.96 6.45 -19.60
C ASN A 302 -8.05 5.50 -18.82
N GLN A 303 -7.11 6.04 -18.04
CA GLN A 303 -6.19 5.28 -17.23
C GLN A 303 -6.91 4.49 -16.14
N THR A 304 -6.30 3.41 -15.68
CA THR A 304 -6.74 2.67 -14.49
C THR A 304 -6.29 3.39 -13.23
N ILE A 305 -5.04 3.87 -13.20
CA ILE A 305 -4.46 4.62 -12.08
C ILE A 305 -3.80 5.90 -12.57
N ILE A 306 -4.08 6.98 -11.85
CA ILE A 306 -3.33 8.24 -11.94
C ILE A 306 -2.50 8.38 -10.66
N PHE A 307 -1.19 8.53 -10.79
CA PHE A 307 -0.32 8.79 -9.64
C PHE A 307 0.13 10.25 -9.60
N ASN A 308 0.45 10.71 -8.38
CA ASN A 308 0.92 12.07 -8.14
C ASN A 308 2.31 12.04 -7.51
N ASP A 309 3.33 12.29 -8.33
CA ASP A 309 4.71 12.41 -7.87
C ASP A 309 5.04 13.85 -7.46
N PHE A 310 4.56 14.24 -6.29
CA PHE A 310 4.81 15.57 -5.75
C PHE A 310 6.25 15.72 -5.27
N ASN A 311 6.87 16.84 -5.64
CA ASN A 311 8.14 17.27 -5.05
C ASN A 311 8.02 17.40 -3.52
N ILE A 312 9.00 16.87 -2.80
CA ILE A 312 9.10 16.93 -1.33
C ILE A 312 9.06 18.36 -0.77
N LEU A 313 9.50 19.35 -1.55
CA LEU A 313 9.49 20.77 -1.17
C LEU A 313 8.07 21.36 -1.04
N LEU A 314 7.08 20.74 -1.70
CA LEU A 314 5.68 21.16 -1.56
C LEU A 314 5.13 20.65 -0.24
N ASN A 315 4.48 21.53 0.52
CA ASN A 315 3.75 21.10 1.71
C ASN A 315 2.41 20.44 1.35
N ASN A 316 1.83 19.71 2.29
CA ASN A 316 0.58 19.00 2.07
C ASN A 316 -0.59 19.92 1.65
N SER A 317 -0.68 21.15 2.17
CA SER A 317 -1.72 22.11 1.77
C SER A 317 -1.62 22.51 0.29
N GLN A 318 -0.40 22.73 -0.20
CA GLN A 318 -0.14 22.98 -1.62
C GLN A 318 -0.50 21.78 -2.48
N LYS A 319 -0.10 20.56 -2.07
CA LYS A 319 -0.44 19.32 -2.75
C LYS A 319 -1.97 19.11 -2.84
N TYR A 320 -2.70 19.35 -1.75
CA TYR A 320 -4.18 19.31 -1.75
C TYR A 320 -4.78 20.31 -2.73
N THR A 321 -4.23 21.52 -2.79
CA THR A 321 -4.69 22.57 -3.72
C THR A 321 -4.50 22.15 -5.17
N ILE A 322 -3.36 21.52 -5.50
CA ILE A 322 -3.10 20.99 -6.83
C ILE A 322 -4.11 19.90 -7.20
N MET A 323 -4.35 18.93 -6.32
CA MET A 323 -5.35 17.88 -6.55
C MET A 323 -6.77 18.44 -6.71
N LYS A 324 -7.14 19.46 -5.92
CA LYS A 324 -8.43 20.15 -6.04
C LYS A 324 -8.61 20.81 -7.40
N ARG A 325 -7.62 21.59 -7.87
CA ARG A 325 -7.62 22.24 -9.19
C ARG A 325 -7.73 21.23 -10.33
N ARG A 326 -7.20 20.03 -10.11
CA ARG A 326 -7.22 18.90 -11.03
C ARG A 326 -8.47 18.03 -10.96
N ASN A 327 -9.46 18.39 -10.14
CA ASN A 327 -10.67 17.61 -9.90
C ASN A 327 -10.46 16.21 -9.30
N LEU A 328 -9.28 15.92 -8.73
CA LEU A 328 -8.95 14.64 -8.09
C LEU A 328 -9.05 14.67 -6.55
N TRP A 329 -9.67 15.71 -6.01
CA TRP A 329 -9.97 15.84 -4.59
C TRP A 329 -11.46 15.64 -4.31
N PHE A 330 -11.82 14.58 -3.63
CA PHE A 330 -13.19 14.09 -3.44
C PHE A 330 -13.78 14.40 -2.07
N LEU A 331 -12.96 14.87 -1.13
CA LEU A 331 -13.41 15.28 0.19
C LEU A 331 -14.03 16.69 0.14
N LYS A 332 -15.19 16.84 0.76
CA LYS A 332 -15.86 18.12 1.02
C LYS A 332 -15.58 18.57 2.46
N PRO A 333 -15.55 19.90 2.72
CA PRO A 333 -15.67 20.38 4.09
C PRO A 333 -17.02 19.93 4.65
N ASP A 334 -17.00 19.29 5.81
CA ASP A 334 -18.19 19.09 6.62
C ASP A 334 -18.26 20.23 7.64
N TYR A 335 -19.36 20.95 7.63
CA TYR A 335 -19.58 22.11 8.49
C TYR A 335 -20.31 21.72 9.79
N LEU A 336 -20.72 20.46 9.94
CA LEU A 336 -21.57 20.00 11.05
C LEU A 336 -20.81 19.15 12.07
N ASN A 337 -19.75 18.45 11.66
CA ASN A 337 -18.92 17.65 12.55
C ASN A 337 -17.43 17.95 12.28
N GLU A 338 -16.74 18.54 13.27
CA GLU A 338 -15.38 19.09 13.17
C GLU A 338 -14.26 18.11 12.72
N ASN A 339 -14.57 16.84 12.42
CA ASN A 339 -13.55 15.80 12.16
C ASN A 339 -13.79 14.91 10.92
N ILE A 340 -14.90 15.03 10.20
CA ILE A 340 -15.19 14.14 9.07
C ILE A 340 -15.41 14.96 7.80
N THR A 341 -14.39 15.11 6.96
CA THR A 341 -14.61 15.65 5.61
C THR A 341 -15.51 14.68 4.81
N GLN A 342 -16.72 15.10 4.46
CA GLN A 342 -17.71 14.23 3.80
C GLN A 342 -17.27 13.85 2.37
N CYS A 343 -17.50 12.60 2.00
CA CYS A 343 -17.25 12.10 0.66
C CYS A 343 -18.16 12.68 -0.42
N SER A 344 -17.60 13.23 -1.50
CA SER A 344 -18.35 13.68 -2.67
C SER A 344 -18.51 12.58 -3.71
N LEU A 345 -19.39 11.61 -3.46
CA LEU A 345 -19.63 10.49 -4.37
C LEU A 345 -20.05 10.92 -5.78
N THR A 346 -20.81 12.01 -5.91
CA THR A 346 -21.16 12.59 -7.23
C THR A 346 -19.94 13.04 -8.02
N LYS A 347 -18.89 13.53 -7.35
CA LYS A 347 -17.63 13.93 -7.98
C LYS A 347 -16.81 12.71 -8.36
N VAL A 348 -16.79 11.68 -7.51
CA VAL A 348 -16.13 10.40 -7.82
C VAL A 348 -16.76 9.78 -9.07
N LYS A 349 -18.09 9.68 -9.12
CA LYS A 349 -18.81 9.17 -10.31
C LYS A 349 -18.48 9.94 -11.57
N LYS A 350 -18.52 11.28 -11.53
CA LYS A 350 -18.16 12.13 -12.68
C LYS A 350 -16.74 11.92 -13.22
N VAL A 351 -15.81 11.46 -12.37
CA VAL A 351 -14.42 11.22 -12.75
C VAL A 351 -14.20 9.79 -13.25
N ILE A 352 -15.00 8.83 -12.77
CA ILE A 352 -14.94 7.41 -13.17
C ILE A 352 -15.77 7.13 -14.43
N GLU A 353 -16.97 7.70 -14.53
CA GLU A 353 -17.94 7.57 -15.64
C GLU A 353 -17.69 8.60 -16.74
#